data_AF-A0A7S3M481-F1
#
_entry.id   AF-A0A7S3M481-F1
#
_cell.length_a   1.000
_cell.length_b   1.000
_cell.length_c   1.000
_cell.angle_alpha   90.00
_cell.angle_beta   90.00
_cell.angle_gamma   90.00
#
_symmetry.space_group_name_H-M   'P 1'
#
loop_
_entity.id
_entity.type
_entity.pdbx_description
1 polymer ?
#
loop_
_entity_poly.entity_id
_entity_poly.type
_entity_poly.pdbx_seq_one_letter_code
_entity_poly.pdbx_strand_id
1 'polypeptide(L)'
;QRGLLVPGQGNELTIVHGAVHGSGVYTANVDAAWLSKGFCTAPSMLVCAVIQSDAILHVGDAMVVGKAEHVVPLFEAHARCWKGEVPHVAPAVNRPVTQPHFAAPRSTAAQAHA
;
A
#
# COMPACT_ATOMS: atom_id res chain seq x y z
N GLN A 1 -12.80 -5.41 5.28
CA GLN A 1 -11.34 -5.27 5.43
C GLN A 1 -10.94 -5.87 6.78
N ARG A 2 -9.78 -6.55 6.88
CA ARG A 2 -9.32 -7.27 8.11
C ARG A 2 -8.38 -6.45 9.02
N GLY A 3 -8.07 -5.20 8.66
CA GLY A 3 -7.08 -4.37 9.39
C GLY A 3 -5.62 -4.79 9.13
N LEU A 4 -4.68 -4.26 9.92
CA LEU A 4 -3.31 -4.77 9.99
C LEU A 4 -3.32 -6.14 10.70
N LEU A 5 -2.49 -7.07 10.23
CA LEU A 5 -2.44 -8.43 10.74
C LEU A 5 -1.00 -8.79 11.10
N VAL A 6 -0.82 -9.55 12.17
CA VAL A 6 0.49 -10.11 12.55
C VAL A 6 0.67 -11.48 11.86
N PRO A 7 1.76 -11.70 11.11
CA PRO A 7 2.03 -13.00 10.50
C PRO A 7 2.06 -14.14 11.53
N GLY A 8 1.44 -15.27 11.21
CA GLY A 8 1.37 -16.45 12.07
C GLY A 8 0.32 -16.39 13.19
N GLN A 9 -0.50 -15.33 13.28
CA GLN A 9 -1.58 -15.22 14.28
C GLN A 9 -2.95 -15.44 13.65
N GLY A 10 -3.37 -16.70 13.50
CA GLY A 10 -4.73 -17.03 13.04
C GLY A 10 -5.04 -16.56 11.61
N ASN A 11 -4.01 -16.40 10.77
CA ASN A 11 -4.12 -16.00 9.37
C ASN A 11 -3.02 -16.66 8.52
N GLU A 12 -3.15 -16.64 7.20
CA GLU A 12 -2.20 -17.30 6.28
C GLU A 12 -0.97 -16.46 5.91
N LEU A 13 -0.78 -15.28 6.53
CA LEU A 13 0.33 -14.40 6.17
C LEU A 13 1.67 -14.99 6.61
N THR A 14 2.60 -14.98 5.68
CA THR A 14 3.99 -15.38 5.89
C THR A 14 4.90 -14.16 6.06
N ILE A 15 6.03 -14.35 6.74
CA ILE A 15 7.05 -13.32 6.88
C ILE A 15 7.82 -13.21 5.56
N VAL A 16 7.81 -12.02 4.95
CA VAL A 16 8.50 -11.74 3.67
C VAL A 16 9.76 -10.88 3.83
N HIS A 17 9.84 -10.11 4.90
CA HIS A 17 10.99 -9.30 5.30
C HIS A 17 11.40 -9.83 6.67
N GLY A 18 12.63 -10.37 6.78
CA GLY A 18 13.05 -11.20 7.92
C GLY A 18 12.67 -10.67 9.32
N ALA A 19 12.50 -11.58 10.28
CA ALA A 19 11.96 -11.30 11.60
C ALA A 19 13.00 -11.46 12.72
N VAL A 20 14.12 -10.73 12.62
CA VAL A 20 15.26 -10.85 13.56
C VAL A 20 14.86 -10.60 15.01
N HIS A 21 13.85 -9.77 15.25
CA HIS A 21 13.36 -9.41 16.58
C HIS A 21 11.99 -10.03 16.91
N GLY A 22 11.63 -11.12 16.22
CA GLY A 22 10.36 -11.84 16.41
C GLY A 22 9.29 -11.47 15.39
N SER A 23 8.17 -12.21 15.40
CA SER A 23 7.02 -11.94 14.52
C SER A 23 6.20 -10.77 15.03
N GLY A 24 5.84 -9.85 14.15
CA GLY A 24 5.08 -8.65 14.48
C GLY A 24 4.92 -7.72 13.28
N VAL A 25 4.20 -6.62 13.48
CA VAL A 25 4.23 -5.49 12.56
C VAL A 25 5.44 -4.63 12.90
N TYR A 26 6.37 -4.48 11.96
CA TYR A 26 7.56 -3.66 12.12
C TYR A 26 7.22 -2.22 11.73
N THR A 27 7.52 -1.27 12.61
CA THR A 27 7.34 0.16 12.39
C THR A 27 8.62 0.91 12.74
N ALA A 28 8.86 2.06 12.11
CA ALA A 28 9.95 2.95 12.47
C ALA A 28 9.41 4.19 13.20
N ASN A 29 10.25 4.84 14.00
CA ASN A 29 9.94 6.16 14.54
C ASN A 29 9.71 7.16 13.40
N VAL A 30 8.90 8.19 13.65
CA VAL A 30 8.49 9.18 12.63
C VAL A 30 9.68 9.94 12.04
N ASP A 31 10.72 10.17 12.83
CA ASP A 31 11.99 10.78 12.43
C ASP A 31 12.98 9.79 11.79
N ALA A 32 12.66 8.50 11.78
CA ALA A 32 13.47 7.41 11.23
C ALA A 32 12.81 6.69 10.03
N ALA A 33 11.93 7.38 9.29
CA ALA A 33 11.22 6.83 8.12
C ALA A 33 12.14 6.20 7.05
N TRP A 34 13.42 6.56 7.03
CA TRP A 34 14.43 5.95 6.17
C TRP A 34 14.61 4.44 6.41
N LEU A 35 14.33 3.94 7.62
CA LEU A 35 14.30 2.50 7.93
C LEU A 35 13.19 1.78 7.18
N SER A 36 11.97 2.31 7.23
CA SER A 36 10.82 1.75 6.52
C SER A 36 10.92 1.90 5.00
N LYS A 37 11.60 2.96 4.51
CA LYS A 37 11.80 3.20 3.07
C LYS A 37 12.37 1.98 2.35
N GLY A 38 13.34 1.27 2.96
CA GLY A 38 14.00 0.11 2.35
C GLY A 38 13.06 -1.08 2.07
N PHE A 39 11.87 -1.10 2.68
CA PHE A 39 10.87 -2.16 2.52
C PHE A 39 9.70 -1.75 1.60
N CYS A 40 9.65 -0.48 1.18
CA CYS A 40 8.61 0.02 0.30
C CYS A 40 8.91 -0.33 -1.17
N THR A 41 7.90 -0.78 -1.92
CA THR A 41 8.02 -1.07 -3.36
C THR A 41 7.72 0.14 -4.25
N ALA A 42 7.13 1.19 -3.68
CA ALA A 42 6.78 2.45 -4.32
C ALA A 42 7.07 3.62 -3.36
N PRO A 43 7.10 4.89 -3.82
CA PRO A 43 7.20 6.07 -2.96
C PRO A 43 5.91 6.33 -2.17
N SER A 44 5.45 5.31 -1.46
CA SER A 44 4.30 5.30 -0.57
C SER A 44 4.65 4.60 0.75
N MET A 45 4.11 5.09 1.86
CA MET A 45 4.31 4.52 3.19
C MET A 45 3.08 4.72 4.08
N LEU A 46 2.72 3.69 4.84
CA LEU A 46 1.72 3.82 5.90
C LEU A 46 2.32 4.53 7.11
N VAL A 47 1.62 5.55 7.61
CA VAL A 47 1.91 6.16 8.89
C VAL A 47 0.89 5.64 9.90
N CYS A 48 1.39 5.04 10.97
CA CYS A 48 0.56 4.34 11.96
C CYS A 48 0.67 5.01 13.34
N ALA A 49 -0.41 4.96 14.11
CA ALA A 49 -0.35 5.14 15.56
C ALA A 49 -0.02 3.80 16.20
N VAL A 50 0.88 3.80 17.18
CA VAL A 50 1.26 2.63 17.97
C VAL A 50 0.97 2.90 19.44
N ILE A 51 0.18 2.01 20.06
CA ILE A 51 -0.12 2.06 21.49
C ILE A 51 1.07 1.51 22.26
N GLN A 52 1.65 2.33 23.14
CA GLN A 52 2.74 1.90 24.02
C GLN A 52 2.21 0.95 25.10
N SER A 53 2.76 -0.25 25.13
CA SER A 53 2.34 -1.35 26.00
C SER A 53 3.45 -2.40 26.11
N ASP A 54 3.22 -3.43 26.92
CA ASP A 54 4.09 -4.61 27.06
C ASP A 54 4.19 -5.46 25.79
N ALA A 55 3.27 -5.29 24.83
CA ALA A 55 3.28 -5.98 23.54
C ALA A 55 4.17 -5.31 22.48
N ILE A 56 4.89 -4.24 22.84
CA ILE A 56 5.80 -3.51 21.94
C ILE A 56 7.25 -3.81 22.33
N LEU A 57 8.01 -4.37 21.39
CA LEU A 57 9.46 -4.47 21.53
C LEU A 57 10.12 -3.30 20.80
N HIS A 58 10.82 -2.45 21.55
CA HIS A 58 11.63 -1.37 21.00
C HIS A 58 13.03 -1.86 20.63
N VAL A 59 13.50 -1.53 19.43
CA VAL A 59 14.79 -1.91 18.88
C VAL A 59 15.42 -0.70 18.19
N GLY A 60 16.14 0.12 18.96
CA GLY A 60 16.66 1.40 18.46
C GLY A 60 15.52 2.29 17.97
N ASP A 61 15.58 2.69 16.69
CA ASP A 61 14.55 3.54 16.05
C ASP A 61 13.38 2.76 15.43
N ALA A 62 13.29 1.46 15.71
CA ALA A 62 12.21 0.60 15.24
C ALA A 62 11.42 0.00 16.41
N MET A 63 10.18 -0.39 16.13
CA MET A 63 9.30 -1.09 17.05
C MET A 63 8.71 -2.33 16.36
N VAL A 64 8.64 -3.44 17.10
CA VAL A 64 7.91 -4.65 16.70
C VAL A 64 6.63 -4.74 17.51
N VAL A 65 5.50 -4.62 16.82
CA VAL A 65 4.17 -4.67 17.43
C VAL A 65 3.64 -6.10 17.39
N GLY A 66 3.56 -6.76 18.56
CA GLY A 66 3.16 -8.16 18.68
C GLY A 66 1.65 -8.41 18.63
N LYS A 67 0.82 -7.38 18.81
CA LYS A 67 -0.65 -7.45 18.75
C LYS A 67 -1.19 -6.51 17.69
N ALA A 68 -1.98 -7.03 16.76
CA ALA A 68 -2.57 -6.25 15.67
C ALA A 68 -3.38 -5.04 16.18
N GLU A 69 -4.10 -5.18 17.29
CA GLU A 69 -4.92 -4.11 17.89
C GLU A 69 -4.12 -2.93 18.49
N HIS A 70 -2.79 -3.07 18.62
CA HIS A 70 -1.92 -2.02 19.15
C HIS A 70 -1.28 -1.14 18.06
N VAL A 71 -1.62 -1.36 16.79
CA VAL A 71 -1.17 -0.56 15.67
C VAL A 71 -2.31 -0.28 14.72
N VAL A 72 -2.54 1.00 14.41
CA VAL A 72 -3.60 1.41 13.49
C VAL A 72 -3.04 2.32 12.41
N PRO A 73 -3.29 2.04 11.11
CA PRO A 73 -2.96 2.98 10.05
C PRO A 73 -3.76 4.27 10.25
N LEU A 74 -3.08 5.42 10.22
CA LEU A 74 -3.73 6.73 10.26
C LEU A 74 -3.95 7.25 8.84
N PHE A 75 -2.89 7.24 8.05
CA PHE A 75 -2.90 7.69 6.66
C PHE A 75 -1.76 7.04 5.88
N GLU A 76 -1.86 7.13 4.56
CA GLU A 76 -0.81 6.71 3.63
C GLU A 76 -0.15 7.96 3.04
N ALA A 77 1.16 8.09 3.22
CA ALA A 77 1.94 9.19 2.65
C ALA A 77 2.48 8.76 1.27
N HIS A 78 2.28 9.61 0.25
CA HIS A 78 2.69 9.34 -1.13
C HIS A 78 3.59 10.43 -1.69
N ALA A 79 4.50 10.06 -2.58
CA ALA A 79 5.35 10.97 -3.36
C ALA A 79 5.54 10.46 -4.80
N ARG A 80 6.05 11.30 -5.70
CA ARG A 80 6.42 10.88 -7.07
C ARG A 80 7.71 10.06 -7.11
N CYS A 81 8.64 10.36 -6.20
CA CYS A 81 9.92 9.69 -6.04
C CYS A 81 10.41 9.90 -4.61
N TRP A 82 11.38 9.09 -4.17
CA TRP A 82 12.05 9.34 -2.91
C TRP A 82 13.05 10.50 -3.04
N LYS A 83 13.36 11.14 -1.90
CA LYS A 83 14.37 12.22 -1.87
C LYS A 83 15.72 11.68 -2.34
N GLY A 84 16.33 12.35 -3.31
CA GLY A 84 17.62 11.98 -3.90
C GLY A 84 17.54 10.96 -5.06
N GLU A 85 16.35 10.46 -5.38
CA GLU A 85 16.14 9.64 -6.59
C GLU A 85 15.66 10.52 -7.74
N VAL A 86 16.24 10.33 -8.93
CA VAL A 86 15.73 10.92 -10.15
C VAL A 86 14.40 10.22 -10.47
N PRO A 87 13.29 10.94 -10.69
CA PRO A 87 12.03 10.30 -11.08
C PRO A 87 12.28 9.44 -12.31
N HIS A 88 12.03 8.13 -12.21
CA HIS A 88 12.08 7.27 -13.37
C HIS A 88 10.87 7.64 -14.24
N VAL A 89 11.07 8.58 -15.17
CA VAL A 89 10.10 8.84 -16.23
C VAL A 89 10.08 7.56 -17.06
N ALA A 90 9.07 6.72 -16.87
CA ALA A 90 8.82 5.63 -17.80
C ALA A 90 8.67 6.28 -19.18
N PRO A 91 9.41 5.84 -20.22
CA PRO A 91 9.20 6.38 -21.56
C PRO A 91 7.73 6.20 -21.91
N ALA A 92 7.10 7.25 -22.44
CA ALA A 92 5.72 7.19 -22.88
C ALA A 92 5.58 6.05 -23.90
N VAL A 93 5.09 4.90 -23.45
CA VAL A 93 4.60 3.87 -24.34
C VAL A 93 3.43 4.52 -25.07
N ASN A 94 3.62 4.82 -26.36
CA ASN A 94 2.56 5.23 -27.26
C ASN A 94 1.44 4.18 -27.19
N ARG A 95 0.45 4.40 -26.31
CA ARG A 95 -0.77 3.63 -26.34
C ARG A 95 -1.48 4.03 -27.64
N PRO A 96 -1.72 3.10 -28.57
CA PRO A 96 -2.57 3.40 -29.71
C PRO A 96 -3.92 3.86 -29.15
N VAL A 97 -4.34 5.06 -29.56
CA VAL A 97 -5.67 5.58 -29.29
C VAL A 97 -6.64 4.65 -29.99
N THR A 98 -7.23 3.69 -29.27
CA THR A 98 -8.43 3.01 -29.73
C THR A 98 -9.54 4.06 -29.68
N GLN A 99 -9.82 4.66 -30.84
CA GLN A 99 -11.01 5.48 -31.01
C GLN A 99 -12.24 4.64 -30.64
N PRO A 100 -13.13 5.12 -29.76
CA PRO A 100 -14.40 4.47 -29.56
C PRO A 100 -15.19 4.57 -30.86
N HIS A 101 -15.39 3.44 -31.53
CA HIS A 101 -16.38 3.33 -32.59
C HIS A 101 -17.75 3.62 -31.95
N PHE A 102 -18.26 4.84 -32.17
CA PHE A 102 -19.65 5.16 -31.91
C PHE A 102 -20.51 4.25 -32.79
N ALA A 103 -21.15 3.26 -32.17
CA ALA A 103 -22.15 2.44 -32.83
C ALA A 103 -23.29 3.36 -33.27
N ALA A 104 -23.56 3.40 -34.58
CA ALA A 104 -24.69 4.14 -35.13
C ALA A 104 -26.01 3.60 -34.54
N PRO A 105 -26.98 4.46 -34.20
CA PRO A 105 -28.28 4.03 -33.72
C PRO A 105 -29.00 3.26 -34.83
N ARG A 106 -29.53 2.08 -34.49
CA ARG A 106 -30.38 1.30 -35.38
C ARG A 106 -31.67 2.07 -35.60
N SER A 107 -31.97 2.38 -36.86
CA SER A 107 -33.26 2.89 -37.31
C SER A 107 -34.34 1.85 -37.01
N THR A 108 -35.18 2.11 -36.01
CA THR A 108 -36.49 1.47 -35.88
C THR A 108 -37.49 2.26 -36.73
N ALA A 109 -37.72 1.80 -37.95
CA ALA A 109 -38.89 2.18 -38.72
C ALA A 109 -40.04 1.23 -38.35
N ALA A 110 -41.00 1.75 -37.59
CA ALA A 110 -42.33 1.17 -37.43
C ALA A 110 -43.35 2.20 -37.95
N GLN A 111 -44.23 1.77 -38.86
CA GLN A 111 -45.59 2.24 -39.21
C GLN A 111 -45.84 1.90 -40.70
N ALA A 112 -46.82 1.09 -41.13
CA ALA A 112 -48.27 0.93 -40.88
C ALA A 112 -49.12 1.51 -42.04
N HIS A 113 -50.15 0.74 -42.44
CA HIS A 113 -51.26 1.01 -43.38
C HIS A 113 -50.92 0.91 -44.89
N ALA A 114 -51.70 0.24 -45.76
CA ALA A 114 -53.13 -0.09 -45.75
C ALA A 114 -53.42 -1.50 -46.30
#